data_AF-A0A8T3AUI1-F1
#
_entry.id   AF-A0A8T3AUI1-F1
#
_cell.length_a   1.000
_cell.length_b   1.000
_cell.length_c   1.000
_cell.angle_alpha   90.00
_cell.angle_beta   90.00
_cell.angle_gamma   90.00
#
_symmetry.space_group_name_H-M   'P 1'
#
loop_
_entity.id
_entity.type
_entity.pdbx_description
1 polymer ?
#
loop_
_entity_poly.entity_id
_entity_poly.type
_entity_poly.pdbx_seq_one_letter_code
_entity_poly.pdbx_strand_id
1 'polypeptide(L)'
;MEEEGVGGDHSSFVIGLIENRAKEVGMAAFDLRSASLHLSQYIETSCTYQNTKTLLFFYDPMAIIVPPVKLAPDGMVGVSELVDKHYPSNKKITVSRGCFDDTKVGD
;
A
#
# COMPACT_ATOMS: atom_id res chain seq x y z
N MET A 1 32.60 15.89 19.65
CA MET A 1 32.27 16.45 18.33
C MET A 1 32.81 15.48 17.32
N GLU A 2 31.88 14.78 16.67
CA GLU A 2 31.96 14.18 15.34
C GLU A 2 30.55 13.60 15.13
N GLU A 3 29.66 14.46 14.64
CA GLU A 3 28.40 14.03 14.04
C GLU A 3 28.77 13.47 12.66
N GLU A 4 28.88 12.15 12.56
CA GLU A 4 28.88 11.48 11.26
C GLU A 4 27.45 11.05 10.95
N GLY A 5 26.83 11.73 9.97
CA GLY A 5 25.44 11.57 9.59
C GLY A 5 25.11 10.14 9.20
N VAL A 6 24.19 9.53 9.94
CA VAL A 6 23.52 8.27 9.60
C VAL A 6 22.53 8.52 8.46
N GLY A 7 23.05 8.80 7.25
CA GLY A 7 22.26 8.92 6.03
C GLY A 7 22.10 7.56 5.36
N GLY A 8 21.42 6.61 6.01
CA GLY A 8 21.01 5.37 5.35
C GLY A 8 20.01 5.73 4.25
N ASP A 9 20.19 5.19 3.04
CA ASP A 9 19.33 5.45 1.89
C ASP A 9 17.88 5.07 2.24
N HIS A 10 17.10 6.06 2.66
CA HIS A 10 15.72 5.85 3.06
C HIS A 10 14.92 5.50 1.80
N SER A 11 14.04 4.50 1.90
CA SER A 11 13.16 4.16 0.78
C SER A 11 12.39 5.39 0.30
N SER A 12 12.31 5.54 -1.02
CA SER A 12 11.61 6.61 -1.72
C SER A 12 10.23 6.18 -2.24
N PHE A 13 9.80 4.96 -1.91
CA PHE A 13 8.55 4.42 -2.43
C PHE A 13 7.34 4.84 -1.59
N VAL A 14 6.32 5.33 -2.29
CA VAL A 14 4.95 5.46 -1.76
C VAL A 14 4.10 4.39 -2.44
N ILE A 15 3.36 3.61 -1.65
CA ILE A 15 2.50 2.55 -2.17
C ILE A 15 1.04 2.89 -1.93
N GLY A 16 0.21 2.80 -2.98
CA GLY A 16 -1.24 2.73 -2.87
C GLY A 16 -1.71 1.27 -2.95
N LEU A 17 -2.61 0.86 -2.06
CA LEU A 17 -3.27 -0.44 -2.09
C LEU A 17 -4.79 -0.29 -2.07
N ILE A 18 -5.46 -1.04 -2.94
CA ILE A 18 -6.90 -1.17 -2.95
C ILE A 18 -7.28 -2.63 -3.20
N GLU A 19 -8.34 -3.08 -2.55
CA GLU A 19 -8.91 -4.41 -2.80
C GLU A 19 -10.37 -4.33 -3.24
N ASN A 20 -10.85 -5.41 -3.84
CA ASN A 20 -12.27 -5.66 -4.09
C ASN A 20 -12.77 -6.90 -3.34
N ARG A 21 -14.06 -7.21 -3.49
CA ARG A 21 -14.71 -8.35 -2.82
C ARG A 21 -14.21 -9.72 -3.29
N ALA A 22 -13.63 -9.79 -4.49
CA ALA A 22 -13.04 -11.00 -5.05
C ALA A 22 -11.58 -11.21 -4.59
N LYS A 23 -11.09 -10.39 -3.65
CA LYS A 23 -9.69 -10.38 -3.19
C LYS A 23 -8.68 -10.08 -4.30
N GLU A 24 -9.13 -9.45 -5.38
CA GLU A 24 -8.21 -8.81 -6.30
C GLU A 24 -7.67 -7.55 -5.63
N VAL A 25 -6.34 -7.43 -5.63
CA VAL A 25 -5.60 -6.31 -5.07
C VAL A 25 -4.96 -5.55 -6.22
N GLY A 26 -5.25 -4.25 -6.27
CA GLY A 26 -4.50 -3.28 -7.06
C GLY A 26 -3.44 -2.62 -6.19
N MET A 27 -2.21 -2.60 -6.69
CA MET A 27 -1.09 -1.92 -6.07
C MET A 27 -0.47 -0.93 -7.05
N ALA A 28 -0.20 0.28 -6.57
CA ALA A 28 0.57 1.30 -7.26
C ALA A 28 1.78 1.66 -6.40
N ALA A 29 2.99 1.39 -6.89
CA ALA A 29 4.24 1.79 -6.24
C ALA A 29 4.86 2.95 -7.01
N PHE A 30 4.98 4.11 -6.36
CA PHE A 30 5.57 5.31 -6.94
C PHE A 30 6.91 5.60 -6.29
N ASP A 31 7.97 5.63 -7.08
CA ASP A 31 9.30 6.02 -6.64
C ASP A 31 9.47 7.54 -6.76
N LEU A 32 9.55 8.23 -5.63
CA LEU A 32 9.76 9.67 -5.58
C LEU A 32 11.11 10.12 -6.16
N ARG A 33 12.12 9.23 -6.17
CA ARG A 33 13.47 9.55 -6.65
C ARG A 33 13.53 9.55 -8.18
N SER A 34 12.95 8.53 -8.81
CA SER A 34 12.94 8.38 -10.28
C SER A 34 11.69 8.94 -10.95
N ALA A 35 10.68 9.34 -10.18
CA ALA A 35 9.34 9.70 -10.66
C ALA A 35 8.70 8.60 -11.52
N SER A 36 8.95 7.33 -11.17
CA SER A 36 8.41 6.16 -11.88
C SER A 36 7.24 5.54 -11.12
N LEU A 37 6.25 5.05 -11.87
CA LEU A 37 5.04 4.41 -11.34
C LEU A 37 4.98 2.96 -11.81
N HIS A 38 4.97 2.02 -10.86
CA HIS A 38 4.78 0.60 -11.11
C HIS A 38 3.38 0.18 -10.68
N LEU A 39 2.60 -0.36 -11.61
CA LEU A 39 1.26 -0.87 -11.36
C LEU A 39 1.30 -2.40 -11.31
N SER A 40 0.58 -2.99 -10.36
CA SER A 40 0.43 -4.44 -10.25
C SER A 40 -0.99 -4.78 -9.82
N GLN A 41 -1.56 -5.80 -10.45
CA GLN A 41 -2.88 -6.33 -10.12
C GLN A 41 -2.76 -7.85 -9.97
N TYR A 42 -3.26 -8.38 -8.86
CA TYR A 42 -3.20 -9.82 -8.58
C TYR A 42 -4.33 -10.26 -7.66
N ILE A 43 -4.66 -11.54 -7.71
CA ILE A 43 -5.67 -12.15 -6.83
C ILE A 43 -4.99 -12.71 -5.59
N GLU A 44 -5.46 -12.30 -4.41
CA GLU A 44 -5.05 -12.95 -3.16
C GLU A 44 -5.81 -14.23 -2.88
N THR A 45 -5.15 -15.35 -3.12
CA THR A 45 -5.67 -16.69 -2.82
C THR A 45 -5.51 -17.04 -1.32
N SER A 46 -4.52 -16.45 -0.64
CA SER A 46 -4.27 -16.70 0.79
C SER A 46 -5.05 -15.77 1.71
N CYS A 47 -5.54 -16.27 2.84
CA CYS A 47 -6.12 -15.44 3.91
C CYS A 47 -5.11 -14.51 4.58
N THR A 48 -3.81 -14.71 4.34
CA THR A 48 -2.73 -13.97 5.00
C THR A 48 -2.09 -12.88 4.15
N TYR A 49 -2.59 -12.67 2.92
CA TYR A 49 -2.15 -11.62 1.99
C TYR A 49 -0.67 -11.72 1.61
N GLN A 50 -0.19 -12.93 1.25
CA GLN A 50 1.23 -13.22 1.04
C GLN A 50 1.84 -12.46 -0.14
N ASN A 51 1.12 -12.32 -1.26
CA ASN A 51 1.66 -11.58 -2.41
C ASN A 51 1.81 -10.09 -2.04
N THR A 52 0.80 -9.53 -1.37
CA THR A 52 0.85 -8.13 -0.88
C THR A 52 1.99 -7.91 0.11
N LYS A 53 2.20 -8.82 1.05
CA LYS A 53 3.33 -8.74 1.99
C LYS A 53 4.68 -8.80 1.28
N THR A 54 4.81 -9.71 0.32
CA THR A 54 6.04 -9.87 -0.46
C THR A 54 6.37 -8.58 -1.22
N LEU A 55 5.38 -7.96 -1.87
CA LEU A 55 5.57 -6.70 -2.59
C LEU A 55 5.88 -5.54 -1.65
N LEU A 56 5.15 -5.41 -0.53
CA LEU A 56 5.44 -4.38 0.47
C LEU A 56 6.83 -4.54 1.08
N PHE A 57 7.31 -5.77 1.26
CA PHE A 57 8.68 -6.04 1.70
C PHE A 57 9.70 -5.67 0.63
N PHE A 58 9.43 -6.00 -0.64
CA PHE A 58 10.30 -5.70 -1.77
C PHE A 58 10.51 -4.19 -1.99
N TYR A 59 9.43 -3.41 -1.92
CA TYR A 59 9.49 -1.95 -2.13
C TYR A 59 9.88 -1.16 -0.86
N ASP A 60 9.75 -1.75 0.32
CA ASP A 60 9.93 -1.09 1.63
C ASP A 60 9.35 0.33 1.68
N PRO A 61 8.04 0.54 1.51
CA PRO A 61 7.49 1.87 1.33
C PRO A 61 7.68 2.76 2.56
N MET A 62 7.94 4.05 2.31
CA MET A 62 7.94 5.08 3.35
C MET A 62 6.52 5.48 3.77
N ALA A 63 5.54 5.34 2.86
CA ALA A 63 4.12 5.57 3.13
C ALA A 63 3.25 4.58 2.35
N ILE A 64 2.16 4.14 2.97
CA ILE A 64 1.18 3.20 2.43
C ILE A 64 -0.20 3.84 2.49
N ILE A 65 -0.78 4.10 1.33
CA ILE A 65 -2.10 4.71 1.14
C ILE A 65 -3.12 3.60 0.95
N VAL A 66 -4.16 3.58 1.80
CA VAL A 66 -5.24 2.56 1.75
C VAL A 66 -6.62 3.19 1.93
N PRO A 67 -7.69 2.55 1.45
CA PRO A 67 -9.04 2.95 1.80
C PRO A 67 -9.39 2.59 3.26
N PRO A 68 -10.29 3.33 3.92
CA PRO A 68 -10.78 2.99 5.27
C PRO A 68 -11.70 1.78 5.25
N VAL A 69 -12.41 1.56 4.13
CA VAL A 69 -13.45 0.55 4.01
C VAL A 69 -12.84 -0.78 3.57
N LYS A 70 -13.02 -1.79 4.42
CA LYS A 70 -12.79 -3.19 4.08
C LYS A 70 -13.83 -3.68 3.08
N LEU A 71 -13.36 -4.30 2.00
CA LEU A 71 -14.22 -5.01 1.06
C LEU A 71 -13.95 -6.52 1.02
N ALA A 72 -12.89 -6.99 1.68
CA ALA A 72 -12.67 -8.42 1.86
C ALA A 72 -13.90 -9.11 2.51
N PRO A 73 -14.20 -10.37 2.15
CA PRO A 73 -15.29 -11.15 2.76
C PRO A 73 -15.21 -11.22 4.29
N ASP A 74 -16.34 -11.45 4.95
CA ASP A 74 -16.41 -11.61 6.40
C ASP A 74 -15.46 -12.71 6.90
N GLY A 75 -14.76 -12.42 8.01
CA GLY A 75 -13.73 -13.31 8.58
C GLY A 75 -12.35 -13.24 7.90
N MET A 76 -12.21 -12.52 6.78
CA MET A 76 -10.92 -12.26 6.13
C MET A 76 -10.32 -10.94 6.59
N VAL A 77 -9.01 -10.81 6.64
CA VAL A 77 -8.35 -9.52 6.93
C VAL A 77 -8.36 -8.68 5.66
N GLY A 78 -8.78 -7.40 5.70
CA GLY A 78 -8.69 -6.52 4.52
C GLY A 78 -7.30 -5.87 4.37
N VAL A 79 -6.96 -5.33 3.19
CA VAL A 79 -5.66 -4.62 2.99
C VAL A 79 -5.39 -3.51 4.02
N SER A 80 -6.42 -2.81 4.48
CA SER A 80 -6.29 -1.75 5.49
C SER A 80 -5.88 -2.31 6.86
N GLU A 81 -6.52 -3.41 7.28
CA GLU A 81 -6.22 -4.13 8.53
C GLU A 81 -4.87 -4.86 8.46
N LEU A 82 -4.52 -5.36 7.28
CA LEU A 82 -3.21 -5.95 7.02
C LEU A 82 -2.09 -4.95 7.29
N VAL A 83 -2.23 -3.71 6.79
CA VAL A 83 -1.25 -2.65 7.02
C VAL A 83 -1.17 -2.30 8.50
N ASP A 84 -2.31 -2.15 9.19
CA ASP A 84 -2.34 -1.89 10.64
C ASP A 84 -1.58 -2.93 11.46
N LYS A 85 -1.65 -4.20 11.06
CA LYS A 85 -1.01 -5.31 11.78
C LYS A 85 0.51 -5.36 11.59
N HIS A 86 1.02 -4.93 10.43
CA HIS A 86 2.39 -5.19 10.02
C HIS A 86 3.26 -3.95 9.88
N TYR A 87 2.67 -2.75 9.84
CA TYR A 87 3.40 -1.50 9.69
C TYR A 87 3.07 -0.53 10.82
N PRO A 88 4.05 0.29 11.25
CA PRO A 88 3.80 1.39 12.19
C PRO A 88 2.70 2.32 11.70
N SER A 89 1.90 2.87 12.61
CA SER A 89 0.77 3.73 12.28
C SER A 89 1.15 4.98 11.48
N ASN A 90 2.36 5.50 11.66
CA ASN A 90 2.88 6.65 10.91
C ASN A 90 3.20 6.34 9.44
N LYS A 91 3.29 5.06 9.04
CA LYS A 91 3.43 4.66 7.63
C LYS A 91 2.08 4.54 6.91
N LYS A 92 0.96 4.46 7.63
CA LYS A 92 -0.38 4.30 7.02
C LYS A 92 -1.05 5.65 6.81
N ILE A 93 -1.51 5.87 5.59
CA ILE A 93 -2.35 7.01 5.20
C ILE A 93 -3.69 6.46 4.74
N THR A 94 -4.77 6.95 5.32
CA THR A 94 -6.12 6.51 4.95
C THR A 94 -6.78 7.59 4.10
N VAL A 95 -7.23 7.23 2.89
CA VAL A 95 -7.92 8.14 1.97
C VAL A 95 -9.24 7.55 1.52
N SER A 96 -10.20 8.38 1.11
CA SER A 96 -11.48 7.87 0.64
C SER A 96 -11.28 6.90 -0.54
N ARG A 97 -12.13 5.86 -0.65
CA ARG A 97 -12.04 4.92 -1.78
C ARG A 97 -12.19 5.63 -3.13
N GLY A 98 -12.93 6.75 -3.19
CA GLY A 98 -13.08 7.57 -4.39
C GLY A 98 -11.76 8.15 -4.90
N CYS A 99 -10.74 8.29 -4.05
CA CYS A 99 -9.40 8.73 -4.48
C CYS A 99 -8.67 7.68 -5.35
N PHE A 100 -9.17 6.44 -5.42
CA PHE A 100 -8.64 5.38 -6.28
C PHE A 100 -9.46 5.21 -7.58
N ASP A 101 -10.43 6.09 -7.81
CA ASP A 101 -11.30 6.06 -8.98
C ASP A 101 -10.95 7.23 -9.90
N ASP A 102 -10.04 6.98 -10.84
CA ASP A 102 -9.59 7.93 -11.85
C ASP A 102 -10.58 8.10 -13.01
N THR A 103 -11.67 7.33 -13.02
CA THR A 103 -12.72 7.38 -14.04
C THR A 103 -13.81 8.39 -13.71
N LYS A 104 -13.87 8.88 -12.47
CA LYS A 104 -14.76 9.98 -12.11
C LYS A 104 -14.20 11.29 -12.67
N VAL A 105 -14.82 11.74 -13.75
CA VAL A 105 -14.76 13.14 -14.18
C VAL A 105 -15.30 13.96 -13.01
N GLY A 106 -14.49 14.88 -12.46
CA GLY A 106 -14.87 15.69 -11.32
C GLY A 106 -16.22 16.38 -11.56
N ASP A 107 -17.05 16.42 -10.50
CA ASP A 107 -18.33 17.15 -10.50
C ASP A 107 -18.14 18.62 -10.93
#